data_AF-A0A285J0A5-F1
#
_entry.id   AF-A0A285J0A5-F1
#
_cell.length_a   1.000
_cell.length_b   1.000
_cell.length_c   1.000
_cell.angle_alpha   90.00
_cell.angle_beta   90.00
_cell.angle_gamma   90.00
#
_symmetry.space_group_name_H-M   'P 1'
#
loop_
_entity.id
_entity.type
_entity.pdbx_description
1 polymer ?
#
loop_
_entity_poly.entity_id
_entity_poly.type
_entity_poly.pdbx_seq_one_letter_code
_entity_poly.pdbx_strand_id
1 'polypeptide(L)'
;MPFETSPAYDRVLADDRNYHLVFLVVGGLFTVLLLLLCVFSWARWRRAGRRTFERRTYLGFGVASLVLGLFTVVAWWANLTSVADPRKTLAGTAFSPVGRSWLESGRAELSPALQQAIDERLAWQRPKAVICAVLLVAAVALTVYLWRKALGRPAGRRLLVGGGVVSAAACVLLMLMVIGNTEGALAPLTLTVIYG
;
A
#
# COMPACT_ATOMS: atom_id res chain seq x y z
N MET A 1 4.06 30.29 3.79
CA MET A 1 5.47 30.09 4.24
C MET A 1 6.38 30.88 3.30
N PRO A 2 7.56 31.37 3.73
CA PRO A 2 8.40 32.27 2.91
C PRO A 2 8.87 31.68 1.58
N PHE A 3 8.73 30.36 1.37
CA PHE A 3 9.18 29.63 0.18
C PHE A 3 8.04 29.09 -0.71
N GLU A 4 6.76 29.42 -0.47
CA GLU A 4 5.60 28.84 -1.20
C GLU A 4 5.54 29.17 -2.70
N THR A 5 6.30 30.17 -3.14
CA THR A 5 6.45 30.58 -4.55
C THR A 5 7.82 30.19 -5.12
N SER A 6 8.62 29.42 -4.37
CA SER A 6 9.97 29.05 -4.78
C SER A 6 9.99 27.80 -5.67
N PRO A 7 10.94 27.72 -6.61
CA PRO A 7 11.20 26.49 -7.37
C PRO A 7 11.47 25.25 -6.51
N ALA A 8 12.07 25.40 -5.32
CA ALA A 8 12.25 24.30 -4.37
C ALA A 8 10.90 23.72 -3.92
N TYR A 9 9.97 24.59 -3.53
CA TYR A 9 8.65 24.17 -3.07
C TYR A 9 7.82 23.54 -4.19
N ASP A 10 7.91 24.03 -5.42
CA ASP A 10 7.26 23.41 -6.59
C ASP A 10 7.74 21.97 -6.81
N ARG A 11 9.02 21.67 -6.55
CA ARG A 11 9.54 20.29 -6.60
C ARG A 11 8.95 19.41 -5.50
N VAL A 12 8.77 19.93 -4.28
CA VAL A 12 8.10 19.18 -3.21
C VAL A 12 6.64 18.91 -3.56
N LEU A 13 5.91 19.90 -4.10
CA LEU A 13 4.53 19.70 -4.54
C LEU A 13 4.43 18.63 -5.63
N ALA A 14 5.35 18.64 -6.60
CA ALA A 14 5.38 17.63 -7.65
C ALA A 14 5.68 16.23 -7.11
N ASP A 15 6.61 16.11 -6.17
CA ASP A 15 6.97 14.83 -5.55
C ASP A 15 5.87 14.32 -4.61
N ASP A 16 5.23 15.19 -3.81
CA ASP A 16 4.07 14.87 -2.97
C ASP A 16 2.88 14.37 -3.81
N ARG A 17 2.62 15.02 -4.93
CA ARG A 17 1.64 14.53 -5.90
C ARG A 17 1.99 13.14 -6.42
N ASN A 18 3.26 12.89 -6.75
CA ASN A 18 3.71 11.58 -7.21
C ASN A 18 3.59 10.52 -6.10
N TYR A 19 3.91 10.87 -4.85
CA TYR A 19 3.77 10.02 -3.67
C TYR A 19 2.34 9.48 -3.57
N HIS A 20 1.35 10.37 -3.58
CA HIS A 20 -0.06 9.99 -3.50
C HIS A 20 -0.59 9.33 -4.78
N LEU A 21 -0.06 9.68 -5.96
CA LEU A 21 -0.42 9.03 -7.21
C LEU A 21 0.01 7.55 -7.24
N VAL A 22 1.17 7.23 -6.65
CA VAL A 22 1.60 5.83 -6.48
C VAL A 22 0.61 5.05 -5.62
N PHE A 23 0.09 5.64 -4.54
CA PHE A 23 -1.00 5.03 -3.76
C PHE A 23 -2.23 4.77 -4.63
N LEU A 24 -2.66 5.75 -5.43
CA LEU A 24 -3.85 5.61 -6.27
C LEU A 24 -3.73 4.44 -7.24
N VAL A 25 -2.55 4.25 -7.83
CA VAL A 25 -2.28 3.16 -8.78
C VAL A 25 -2.19 1.81 -8.05
N VAL A 26 -1.31 1.70 -7.05
CA VAL A 26 -1.02 0.42 -6.39
C VAL A 26 -2.15 0.02 -5.44
N GLY A 27 -2.59 0.96 -4.58
CA GLY A 27 -3.74 0.78 -3.70
C GLY A 27 -5.04 0.61 -4.48
N GLY A 28 -5.21 1.30 -5.61
CA GLY A 28 -6.34 1.09 -6.52
C GLY A 28 -6.37 -0.31 -7.11
N LEU A 29 -5.24 -0.84 -7.57
CA LEU A 29 -5.11 -2.22 -8.04
C LEU A 29 -5.53 -3.22 -6.95
N PHE A 30 -5.00 -3.08 -5.73
CA PHE A 30 -5.38 -3.95 -4.62
C PHE A 30 -6.86 -3.83 -4.25
N THR A 31 -7.42 -2.63 -4.33
CA THR A 31 -8.85 -2.39 -4.12
C THR A 31 -9.69 -3.17 -5.14
N VAL A 32 -9.35 -3.07 -6.42
CA VAL A 32 -10.02 -3.84 -7.49
C VAL A 32 -9.90 -5.34 -7.25
N LEU A 33 -8.71 -5.84 -6.92
CA LEU A 33 -8.50 -7.27 -6.64
C LEU A 33 -9.32 -7.77 -5.44
N LEU A 34 -9.43 -6.98 -4.37
CA LEU A 34 -10.25 -7.31 -3.21
C LEU A 34 -11.75 -7.33 -3.55
N LEU A 35 -12.24 -6.36 -4.32
CA LEU A 35 -13.62 -6.33 -4.78
C LEU A 35 -13.95 -7.51 -5.71
N LEU A 36 -13.03 -7.85 -6.62
CA LEU A 36 -13.15 -9.03 -7.48
C LEU A 36 -13.17 -10.32 -6.66
N LEU A 37 -12.32 -10.43 -5.63
CA LEU A 37 -12.33 -11.56 -4.71
C LEU A 37 -13.66 -11.64 -3.95
N CYS A 38 -14.21 -10.51 -3.48
CA CYS A 38 -15.52 -10.44 -2.85
C CYS A 38 -16.62 -10.98 -3.75
N VAL A 39 -16.69 -10.48 -4.99
CA VAL A 39 -17.68 -10.92 -5.99
C VAL A 39 -17.52 -12.41 -6.30
N PHE A 40 -16.29 -12.88 -6.50
CA PHE A 40 -15.99 -14.29 -6.73
C PHE A 40 -16.45 -15.16 -5.56
N SER A 41 -16.08 -14.79 -4.34
CA SER A 41 -16.45 -15.50 -3.11
C SER A 41 -17.97 -15.52 -2.91
N TRP A 42 -18.66 -14.42 -3.19
CA TRP A 42 -20.12 -14.35 -3.14
C TRP A 42 -20.78 -15.29 -4.17
N ALA A 43 -20.30 -15.29 -5.41
CA ALA A 43 -20.79 -16.17 -6.47
C ALA A 43 -20.62 -17.65 -6.09
N ARG A 44 -19.48 -18.02 -5.51
CA ARG A 44 -19.22 -19.39 -5.02
C ARG A 44 -20.07 -19.73 -3.80
N TRP A 45 -20.23 -18.81 -2.86
CA TRP A 45 -21.08 -18.99 -1.68
C TRP A 45 -22.53 -19.33 -2.06
N ARG A 46 -23.08 -18.67 -3.09
CA ARG A 46 -24.44 -18.93 -3.60
C ARG A 46 -24.61 -20.32 -4.20
N ARG A 47 -23.55 -20.90 -4.77
CA ARG A 47 -23.57 -22.24 -5.40
C ARG A 47 -23.28 -23.37 -4.41
N ALA A 48 -22.64 -23.08 -3.28
CA ALA A 48 -22.24 -24.07 -2.30
C ALA A 48 -23.45 -24.64 -1.54
N GLY A 49 -23.42 -25.95 -1.26
CA GLY A 49 -24.46 -26.65 -0.51
C GLY A 49 -24.72 -26.04 0.88
N ARG A 50 -25.96 -26.11 1.37
CA ARG A 50 -26.35 -25.58 2.69
C ARG A 50 -25.56 -26.31 3.79
N ARG A 51 -25.03 -25.55 4.76
CA ARG A 51 -24.25 -26.02 5.93
C ARG A 51 -22.90 -26.69 5.63
N THR A 52 -22.31 -26.49 4.45
CA THR A 52 -20.96 -27.00 4.13
C THR A 52 -19.84 -26.10 4.68
N PHE A 53 -18.66 -26.69 4.93
CA PHE A 53 -17.43 -25.94 5.26
C PHE A 53 -17.09 -24.94 4.15
N GLU A 54 -17.19 -25.39 2.89
CA GLU A 54 -16.97 -24.57 1.71
C GLU A 54 -17.80 -23.28 1.72
N ARG A 55 -19.09 -23.38 2.05
CA ARG A 55 -19.97 -22.21 2.14
C ARG A 55 -19.49 -21.22 3.21
N ARG A 56 -19.07 -21.69 4.39
CA ARG A 56 -18.54 -20.80 5.45
C ARG A 56 -17.24 -20.13 5.03
N THR A 57 -16.36 -20.86 4.36
CA THR A 57 -15.08 -20.33 3.85
C THR A 57 -15.30 -19.20 2.85
N TYR A 58 -16.13 -19.40 1.83
CA TYR A 58 -16.42 -18.33 0.87
C TYR A 58 -17.13 -17.14 1.49
N LEU A 59 -18.03 -17.37 2.46
CA LEU A 59 -18.64 -16.25 3.19
C LEU A 59 -17.59 -15.44 3.95
N GLY A 60 -16.68 -16.11 4.66
CA GLY A 60 -15.59 -15.44 5.40
C GLY A 60 -14.69 -14.62 4.48
N PHE A 61 -14.26 -15.19 3.35
CA PHE A 61 -13.48 -14.46 2.35
C PHE A 61 -14.25 -13.29 1.75
N GLY A 62 -15.52 -13.47 1.41
CA GLY A 62 -16.38 -12.41 0.87
C GLY A 62 -16.51 -11.23 1.84
N VAL A 63 -16.79 -11.51 3.12
CA VAL A 63 -16.89 -10.46 4.14
C VAL A 63 -15.54 -9.78 4.38
N ALA A 64 -14.46 -10.54 4.55
CA ALA A 64 -13.14 -9.98 4.80
C ALA A 64 -12.66 -9.10 3.63
N SER A 65 -12.83 -9.57 2.39
CA SER A 65 -12.46 -8.81 1.19
C SER A 65 -13.33 -7.57 0.99
N LEU A 66 -14.62 -7.62 1.33
CA LEU A 66 -15.48 -6.43 1.32
C LEU A 66 -15.01 -5.40 2.35
N VAL A 67 -14.78 -5.81 3.59
CA VAL A 67 -14.33 -4.90 4.66
C VAL A 67 -12.99 -4.25 4.30
N LEU A 68 -12.02 -5.05 3.88
CA LEU A 68 -10.71 -4.54 3.45
C LEU A 68 -10.84 -3.65 2.21
N GLY A 69 -11.63 -4.06 1.22
CA GLY A 69 -11.84 -3.28 -0.01
C GLY A 69 -12.51 -1.92 0.26
N LEU A 70 -13.48 -1.85 1.17
CA LEU A 70 -14.09 -0.58 1.57
C LEU A 70 -13.09 0.32 2.31
N PHE A 71 -12.27 -0.26 3.19
CA PHE A 71 -11.20 0.48 3.86
C PHE A 71 -10.20 1.06 2.85
N THR A 72 -9.78 0.28 1.85
CA THR A 72 -8.87 0.76 0.81
C THR A 72 -9.53 1.78 -0.13
N VAL A 73 -10.84 1.70 -0.39
CA VAL A 73 -11.58 2.75 -1.12
C VAL A 73 -11.52 4.08 -0.38
N VAL A 74 -11.70 4.09 0.94
CA VAL A 74 -11.59 5.32 1.75
C VAL A 74 -10.19 5.90 1.67
N ALA A 75 -9.16 5.06 1.84
CA ALA A 75 -7.77 5.50 1.71
C ALA A 75 -7.45 6.01 0.30
N TRP A 76 -7.95 5.33 -0.73
CA TRP A 76 -7.81 5.73 -2.13
C TRP A 76 -8.44 7.11 -2.38
N TRP A 77 -9.66 7.34 -1.87
CA TRP A 77 -10.34 8.62 -1.97
C TRP A 77 -9.57 9.75 -1.27
N ALA A 78 -9.05 9.49 -0.07
CA ALA A 78 -8.22 10.46 0.66
C ALA A 78 -6.98 10.84 -0.17
N ASN A 79 -6.28 9.86 -0.74
CA ASN A 79 -5.11 10.10 -1.60
C ASN A 79 -5.48 10.84 -2.90
N LEU A 80 -6.69 10.63 -3.45
CA LEU A 80 -7.14 11.34 -4.65
C LEU A 80 -7.23 12.84 -4.39
N THR A 81 -7.75 13.22 -3.21
CA THR A 81 -7.81 14.63 -2.82
C THR A 81 -6.42 15.23 -2.63
N SER A 82 -5.44 14.45 -2.13
CA SER A 82 -4.05 14.89 -2.03
C SER A 82 -3.37 15.09 -3.38
N VAL A 83 -3.67 14.23 -4.37
CA VAL A 83 -3.15 14.41 -5.76
C VAL A 83 -3.76 15.65 -6.42
N ALA A 84 -5.04 15.93 -6.16
CA ALA A 84 -5.74 17.08 -6.71
C ALA A 84 -5.24 18.41 -6.14
N ASP A 85 -4.91 18.44 -4.84
CA ASP A 85 -4.40 19.64 -4.16
C ASP A 85 -3.28 19.30 -3.16
N PRO A 86 -2.03 19.14 -3.64
CA PRO A 86 -0.88 18.85 -2.77
C PRO A 86 -0.53 20.02 -1.84
N ARG A 87 -0.93 21.26 -2.17
CA ARG A 87 -0.71 22.41 -1.28
C ARG A 87 -1.50 22.26 0.01
N LYS A 88 -2.74 21.77 -0.09
CA LYS A 88 -3.58 21.47 1.08
C LYS A 88 -3.00 20.33 1.92
N THR A 89 -2.40 19.32 1.30
CA THR A 89 -1.72 18.22 2.00
C THR A 89 -0.53 18.73 2.82
N LEU A 90 0.29 19.60 2.24
CA LEU A 90 1.49 20.14 2.89
C LEU A 90 1.20 21.33 3.83
N ALA A 91 -0.04 21.78 3.90
CA ALA A 91 -0.42 22.90 4.75
C ALA A 91 -0.24 22.52 6.23
N GLY A 92 0.64 23.25 6.93
CA GLY A 92 0.94 23.00 8.35
C GLY A 92 1.90 21.84 8.59
N THR A 93 2.49 21.25 7.55
CA THR A 93 3.53 20.22 7.69
C THR A 93 4.81 20.82 8.28
N ALA A 94 5.37 20.15 9.28
CA ALA A 94 6.69 20.47 9.80
C ALA A 94 7.76 19.82 8.91
N PHE A 95 8.63 20.65 8.33
CA PHE A 95 9.76 20.19 7.53
C PHE A 95 10.97 19.86 8.42
N SER A 96 11.72 18.84 8.02
CA SER A 96 12.99 18.44 8.62
C SER A 96 14.03 19.57 8.55
N PRO A 97 15.09 19.56 9.38
CA PRO A 97 16.14 20.57 9.31
C PRO A 97 16.78 20.67 7.93
N VAL A 98 17.09 19.53 7.31
CA VAL A 98 17.70 19.47 5.96
C VAL A 98 16.72 19.96 4.88
N GLY A 99 15.44 19.57 4.98
CA GLY A 99 14.40 20.00 4.06
C GLY A 99 14.12 21.50 4.16
N ARG A 100 14.05 22.03 5.39
CA ARG A 100 13.84 23.46 5.65
C ARG A 100 14.98 24.32 5.11
N SER A 101 16.23 23.96 5.39
CA SER A 101 17.39 24.70 4.88
C SER A 101 17.41 24.77 3.36
N TRP A 102 17.06 23.66 2.69
CA TRP A 102 16.94 23.63 1.24
C TRP A 102 15.75 24.46 0.72
N LEU A 103 14.57 24.36 1.35
CA LEU A 103 13.39 25.15 0.99
C LEU A 103 13.64 26.67 1.15
N GLU A 104 14.32 27.08 2.22
CA GLU A 104 14.70 28.47 2.47
C GLU A 104 15.70 29.01 1.43
N SER A 105 16.52 28.16 0.81
CA SER A 105 17.38 28.57 -0.31
C SER A 105 16.58 28.97 -1.56
N GLY A 106 15.34 28.46 -1.69
CA GLY A 106 14.46 28.65 -2.83
C GLY A 106 14.92 28.01 -4.14
N ARG A 107 16.08 27.33 -4.16
CA ARG A 107 16.67 26.76 -5.38
C ARG A 107 16.09 25.39 -5.70
N ALA A 108 15.77 25.14 -6.96
CA ALA A 108 15.33 23.83 -7.43
C ALA A 108 16.42 22.74 -7.31
N GLU A 109 17.69 23.14 -7.34
CA GLU A 109 18.84 22.25 -7.19
C GLU A 109 18.90 21.68 -5.78
N LEU A 110 19.10 20.37 -5.66
CA LEU A 110 19.20 19.70 -4.36
C LEU A 110 20.54 20.05 -3.70
N SER A 111 20.51 20.35 -2.40
CA SER A 111 21.74 20.50 -1.62
C SER A 111 22.44 19.14 -1.48
N PRO A 112 23.77 19.07 -1.34
CA PRO A 112 24.48 17.81 -1.14
C PRO A 112 23.94 17.00 0.05
N ALA A 113 23.60 17.68 1.15
CA ALA A 113 23.01 17.04 2.34
C ALA A 113 21.63 16.43 2.05
N LEU A 114 20.77 17.14 1.31
CA LEU A 114 19.44 16.62 0.94
C LEU A 114 19.54 15.45 -0.04
N GLN A 115 20.46 15.52 -1.02
CA GLN A 115 20.74 14.44 -1.94
C GLN A 115 21.21 13.18 -1.21
N GLN A 116 22.16 13.33 -0.27
CA GLN A 116 22.62 12.21 0.56
C GLN A 116 21.47 11.57 1.36
N ALA A 117 20.62 12.38 2.00
CA ALA A 117 19.48 11.88 2.77
C ALA A 117 18.45 11.15 1.87
N ILE A 118 18.25 11.61 0.63
CA ILE A 118 17.45 10.90 -0.39
C ILE A 118 18.10 9.55 -0.74
N ASP A 119 19.40 9.53 -0.99
CA ASP A 119 20.12 8.31 -1.38
C ASP A 119 20.10 7.26 -0.27
N GLU A 120 20.31 7.67 0.99
CA GLU A 120 20.20 6.80 2.17
C GLU A 120 18.78 6.22 2.31
N ARG A 121 17.75 7.04 2.12
CA ARG A 121 16.34 6.58 2.13
C ARG A 121 16.08 5.57 1.02
N LEU A 122 16.55 5.84 -0.20
CA LEU A 122 16.35 4.96 -1.35
C LEU A 122 17.07 3.62 -1.20
N ALA A 123 18.28 3.62 -0.62
CA ALA A 123 19.04 2.41 -0.32
C ALA A 123 18.26 1.45 0.61
N TRP A 124 17.38 1.99 1.45
CA TRP A 124 16.53 1.21 2.35
C TRP A 124 15.16 0.87 1.76
N GLN A 125 14.52 1.81 1.06
CA GLN A 125 13.14 1.65 0.56
C GLN A 125 13.04 0.74 -0.67
N ARG A 126 13.97 0.87 -1.62
CA ARG A 126 13.93 0.09 -2.87
C ARG A 126 14.01 -1.42 -2.63
N PRO A 127 14.96 -1.95 -1.83
CA PRO A 127 15.01 -3.38 -1.57
C PRO A 127 13.74 -3.89 -0.87
N LYS A 128 13.18 -3.12 0.07
CA LYS A 128 11.95 -3.49 0.76
C LYS A 128 10.76 -3.60 -0.18
N ALA A 129 10.58 -2.64 -1.09
CA ALA A 129 9.50 -2.70 -2.07
C ALA A 129 9.58 -3.99 -2.91
N VAL A 130 10.77 -4.33 -3.41
CA VAL A 130 10.99 -5.55 -4.21
C VAL A 130 10.78 -6.81 -3.39
N ILE A 131 11.40 -6.92 -2.21
CA ILE A 131 11.31 -8.11 -1.35
C ILE A 131 9.85 -8.34 -0.92
N CYS A 132 9.15 -7.28 -0.47
CA CYS A 132 7.76 -7.40 -0.08
C CYS A 132 6.85 -7.79 -1.24
N ALA A 133 7.09 -7.30 -2.47
CA ALA A 133 6.32 -7.69 -3.65
C ALA A 133 6.51 -9.17 -4.00
N VAL A 134 7.76 -9.67 -3.99
CA VAL A 134 8.06 -11.09 -4.23
C VAL A 134 7.43 -11.98 -3.15
N LEU A 135 7.59 -11.60 -1.89
CA LEU A 135 6.98 -12.33 -0.77
C LEU A 135 5.46 -12.30 -0.83
N LEU A 136 4.84 -11.20 -1.27
CA LEU A 136 3.39 -11.11 -1.44
C LEU A 136 2.89 -12.12 -2.46
N VAL A 137 3.55 -12.23 -3.63
CA VAL A 137 3.20 -13.21 -4.66
C VAL A 137 3.32 -14.64 -4.11
N ALA A 138 4.41 -14.96 -3.41
CA ALA A 138 4.60 -16.26 -2.79
C ALA A 138 3.54 -16.56 -1.72
N ALA A 139 3.22 -15.58 -0.87
CA ALA A 139 2.21 -15.71 0.17
C ALA A 139 0.82 -15.94 -0.42
N VAL A 140 0.44 -15.20 -1.46
CA VAL A 140 -0.84 -15.39 -2.18
C VAL A 140 -0.92 -16.81 -2.78
N ALA A 141 0.15 -17.27 -3.44
CA ALA A 141 0.20 -18.62 -4.00
C ALA A 141 0.04 -19.69 -2.91
N LEU A 142 0.73 -19.52 -1.78
CA LEU A 142 0.63 -20.42 -0.62
C LEU A 142 -0.77 -20.42 -0.03
N THR A 143 -1.37 -19.24 0.19
CA THR A 143 -2.76 -19.10 0.68
C THR A 143 -3.72 -19.84 -0.24
N VAL A 144 -3.66 -19.61 -1.55
CA VAL A 144 -4.50 -20.29 -2.54
C VAL A 144 -4.31 -21.80 -2.48
N TYR A 145 -3.06 -22.28 -2.41
CA TYR A 145 -2.75 -23.70 -2.30
C TYR A 145 -3.37 -24.33 -1.04
N LEU A 146 -3.16 -23.72 0.12
CA LEU A 146 -3.65 -24.22 1.41
C LEU A 146 -5.19 -24.29 1.45
N TRP A 147 -5.87 -23.25 0.97
CA TRP A 147 -7.34 -23.23 0.93
C TRP A 147 -7.92 -24.22 -0.06
N ARG A 148 -7.31 -24.40 -1.24
CA ARG A 148 -7.72 -25.45 -2.20
C ARG A 148 -7.60 -26.85 -1.58
N LYS A 149 -6.51 -27.13 -0.85
CA LYS A 149 -6.33 -28.40 -0.16
C LYS A 149 -7.32 -28.58 1.00
N ALA A 150 -7.56 -27.54 1.79
CA ALA A 150 -8.51 -27.57 2.92
C ALA A 150 -9.95 -27.85 2.49
N LEU A 151 -10.35 -27.35 1.31
CA LEU A 151 -11.67 -27.60 0.73
C LEU A 151 -11.81 -29.04 0.22
N GLY A 152 -10.76 -29.62 -0.37
CA GLY A 152 -10.81 -30.96 -0.96
C GLY A 152 -10.56 -32.12 0.01
N ARG A 153 -10.03 -31.89 1.22
CA ARG A 153 -9.65 -32.95 2.16
C ARG A 153 -10.24 -32.75 3.56
N PRO A 154 -10.90 -33.76 4.17
CA PRO A 154 -11.36 -33.69 5.55
C PRO A 154 -10.23 -33.91 6.56
N ALA A 155 -9.30 -34.83 6.28
CA ALA A 155 -8.14 -35.10 7.14
C ALA A 155 -7.15 -33.92 7.14
N GLY A 156 -6.66 -33.53 8.33
CA GLY A 156 -5.70 -32.42 8.48
C GLY A 156 -6.27 -31.02 8.24
N ARG A 157 -7.58 -30.86 8.06
CA ARG A 157 -8.22 -29.58 7.71
C ARG A 157 -7.89 -28.45 8.69
N ARG A 158 -7.83 -28.72 10.00
CA ARG A 158 -7.54 -27.68 11.01
C ARG A 158 -6.18 -27.02 10.78
N LEU A 159 -5.15 -27.82 10.49
CA LEU A 159 -3.81 -27.31 10.22
C LEU A 159 -3.77 -26.50 8.91
N LEU A 160 -4.42 -27.01 7.86
CA LEU A 160 -4.52 -26.32 6.58
C LEU A 160 -5.27 -24.98 6.69
N VAL A 161 -6.34 -24.94 7.49
CA VAL A 161 -7.09 -23.72 7.79
C VAL A 161 -6.25 -22.75 8.60
N GLY A 162 -5.57 -23.21 9.65
CA GLY A 162 -4.67 -22.38 10.45
C GLY A 162 -3.59 -21.72 9.59
N GLY A 163 -2.88 -22.51 8.78
CA GLY A 163 -1.89 -21.98 7.82
C GLY A 163 -2.51 -21.07 6.76
N GLY A 164 -3.72 -21.39 6.28
CA GLY A 164 -4.47 -20.58 5.33
C GLY A 164 -4.86 -19.21 5.87
N VAL A 165 -5.23 -19.12 7.16
CA VAL A 165 -5.54 -17.85 7.83
C VAL A 165 -4.27 -17.04 8.07
N VAL A 166 -3.21 -17.66 8.61
CA VAL A 166 -1.93 -16.98 8.86
C VAL A 166 -1.33 -16.44 7.56
N SER A 167 -1.32 -17.23 6.50
CA SER A 167 -0.83 -16.78 5.19
C SER A 167 -1.69 -15.66 4.58
N ALA A 168 -3.02 -15.70 4.76
CA ALA A 168 -3.89 -14.60 4.33
C ALA A 168 -3.61 -13.30 5.11
N ALA A 169 -3.39 -13.39 6.43
CA ALA A 169 -3.00 -12.24 7.24
C ALA A 169 -1.64 -11.68 6.79
N ALA A 170 -0.67 -12.55 6.48
CA ALA A 170 0.61 -12.16 5.91
C ALA A 170 0.46 -11.44 4.55
N CYS A 171 -0.48 -11.88 3.70
CA CYS A 171 -0.78 -11.17 2.44
C CYS A 171 -1.26 -9.74 2.69
N VAL A 172 -2.12 -9.50 3.67
CA VAL A 172 -2.59 -8.14 4.00
C VAL A 172 -1.44 -7.27 4.48
N LEU A 173 -0.58 -7.79 5.36
CA LEU A 173 0.61 -7.05 5.83
C LEU A 173 1.57 -6.74 4.68
N LEU A 174 1.86 -7.73 3.82
CA LEU A 174 2.75 -7.56 2.67
C LEU A 174 2.16 -6.61 1.63
N MET A 175 0.85 -6.59 1.44
CA MET A 175 0.16 -5.60 0.61
C MET A 175 0.42 -4.18 1.10
N LEU A 176 0.23 -3.92 2.40
CA LEU A 176 0.50 -2.60 2.99
C LEU A 176 1.99 -2.22 2.86
N MET A 177 2.88 -3.18 3.06
CA MET A 177 4.32 -2.97 2.88
C MET A 177 4.65 -2.64 1.41
N VAL A 178 4.05 -3.32 0.44
CA VAL A 178 4.27 -3.01 -0.98
C VAL A 178 3.84 -1.58 -1.28
N ILE A 179 2.65 -1.17 -0.83
CA ILE A 179 2.16 0.20 -1.05
C ILE A 179 3.16 1.22 -0.47
N GLY A 180 3.40 1.18 0.84
CA GLY A 180 4.21 2.21 1.52
C GLY A 180 5.66 2.27 1.06
N ASN A 181 6.30 1.11 0.81
CA ASN A 181 7.68 1.10 0.33
C ASN A 181 7.77 1.53 -1.15
N THR A 182 6.72 1.33 -1.97
CA THR A 182 6.70 1.81 -3.36
C THR A 182 6.54 3.32 -3.41
N GLU A 183 5.66 3.90 -2.58
CA GLU A 183 5.54 5.36 -2.44
C GLU A 183 6.89 5.98 -2.06
N GLY A 184 7.54 5.45 -1.01
CA GLY A 184 8.83 5.96 -0.55
C GLY A 184 10.00 5.73 -1.51
N ALA A 185 9.89 4.78 -2.44
CA ALA A 185 10.91 4.53 -3.46
C ALA A 185 10.75 5.41 -4.71
N LEU A 186 9.52 5.82 -5.04
CA LEU A 186 9.20 6.59 -6.26
C LEU A 186 9.06 8.09 -5.98
N ALA A 187 8.76 8.49 -4.76
CA ALA A 187 8.68 9.89 -4.33
C ALA A 187 9.47 10.10 -3.02
N PRO A 188 10.82 10.00 -3.08
CA PRO A 188 11.65 10.05 -1.90
C PRO A 188 11.83 11.47 -1.33
N LEU A 189 11.65 12.51 -2.16
CA LEU A 189 11.93 13.89 -1.77
C LEU A 189 10.95 14.35 -0.69
N THR A 190 9.65 14.14 -0.89
CA THR A 190 8.60 14.52 0.08
C THR A 190 8.86 13.88 1.45
N LEU A 191 9.12 12.57 1.48
CA LEU A 191 9.42 11.89 2.74
C LEU A 191 10.72 12.38 3.39
N THR A 192 11.75 12.70 2.61
CA THR A 192 13.02 13.21 3.18
C THR A 192 12.89 14.65 3.67
N VAL A 193 12.13 15.49 2.97
CA VAL A 193 11.89 16.88 3.36
C VAL A 193 11.00 16.98 4.60
N ILE A 194 10.13 16.00 4.84
CA ILE A 194 9.27 15.94 6.04
C ILE A 194 9.96 15.21 7.20
N TYR A 195 10.64 14.09 6.95
CA TYR A 195 11.10 13.16 7.99
C TYR A 195 12.62 12.87 7.99
N GLY A 196 13.40 13.51 7.13
CA GLY A 196 14.86 13.34 7.05
C GLY A 196 15.65 14.17 8.04
#